data_AF-A0AA36IZT9-F1
#
_entry.id   AF-A0AA36IZT9-F1
#
_cell.length_a   1.000
_cell.length_b   1.000
_cell.length_c   1.000
_cell.angle_alpha   90.00
_cell.angle_beta   90.00
_cell.angle_gamma   90.00
#
_symmetry.space_group_name_H-M   'P 1'
#
loop_
_entity.id
_entity.type
_entity.pdbx_description
1 polymer ?
#
loop_
_entity_poly.entity_id
_entity_poly.type
_entity_poly.pdbx_seq_one_letter_code
_entity_poly.pdbx_strand_id
1 'polypeptide(L)'
;MAVRVFRYVDSPTPMADTRELHFFYGEADKLQTGTKSRFAATLSRRLANTAPEPVKVTVVGPGAGIAANAEAWMNLKQDPRLTLSSFGQSRMPYDRYPLGWPNGAPGPNLETFAEELLAAGVVEQTECFILGSRGGQIVLPYLWEMKGDAVPPAVVINGGPALDMPRPAKWPSSAVTLLIMGGQDYFRNPNVPPAKWISNARKRVPANNKHTALLYLPEMGHMPPPQVLQCVICDAVLALGMWRSNPSQCLRIFQAILQKLHKSGIAASFSYTSAKGWAEISSEEPLSPRLEPRRHAVSLRLPRELSPRGVPSLSSVSTSAGSSPISASVSPVFFPPSRTPIMVPSGSMILPTGNGLMRPVTVR
;
A
#
# COMPACT_ATOMS: atom_id res chain seq x y z
N MET A 1 20.37 25.40 -0.31
CA MET A 1 19.68 25.13 0.96
C MET A 1 19.85 23.64 1.24
N ALA A 2 20.57 23.25 2.31
CA ALA A 2 20.77 21.84 2.65
C ALA A 2 19.62 21.35 3.54
N VAL A 3 18.87 20.35 3.09
CA VAL A 3 17.81 19.73 3.89
C VAL A 3 18.42 18.58 4.70
N ARG A 4 18.23 18.61 6.02
CA ARG A 4 18.59 17.49 6.90
C ARG A 4 17.60 16.35 6.65
N VAL A 5 18.08 15.25 6.05
CA VAL A 5 17.34 14.00 6.00
C VAL A 5 17.40 13.37 7.38
N PHE A 6 16.32 13.47 8.14
CA PHE A 6 16.19 12.77 9.42
C PHE A 6 15.90 11.28 9.13
N ARG A 7 16.93 10.43 9.23
CA ARG A 7 16.70 9.01 9.44
C ARG A 7 16.30 8.82 10.89
N TYR A 8 15.10 8.32 11.11
CA TYR A 8 14.65 7.96 12.45
C TYR A 8 15.33 6.64 12.86
N VAL A 9 16.32 6.75 13.75
CA VAL A 9 16.93 5.61 14.45
C VAL A 9 16.36 5.62 15.87
N ASP A 10 15.47 4.67 16.17
CA ASP A 10 14.96 4.49 17.52
C ASP A 10 16.07 3.91 18.40
N SER A 11 16.65 4.74 19.27
CA SER A 11 17.38 4.28 20.45
C SER A 11 16.80 4.96 21.69
N PRO A 12 16.33 4.21 22.70
CA PRO A 12 15.97 4.77 23.99
C PRO A 12 17.23 4.77 24.86
N THR A 13 18.15 5.70 24.64
CA THR A 13 19.24 5.96 25.60
C THR A 13 19.51 7.46 25.67
N PRO A 14 19.49 8.08 26.86
CA PRO A 14 20.01 9.42 27.01
C PRO A 14 21.54 9.30 27.15
N MET A 15 22.31 9.86 26.21
CA MET A 15 23.62 10.46 26.48
C MET A 15 24.22 11.05 25.20
N ALA A 16 24.88 12.18 25.41
CA ALA A 16 25.70 12.90 24.47
C ALA A 16 26.80 12.04 23.86
N ASP A 17 26.94 12.04 22.53
CA ASP A 17 28.24 12.09 21.86
C ASP A 17 28.02 12.48 20.39
N THR A 18 28.60 13.59 19.98
CA THR A 18 28.64 14.03 18.58
C THR A 18 29.67 13.19 17.83
N ARG A 19 29.22 12.31 16.92
CA ARG A 19 30.11 11.69 15.94
C ARG A 19 29.63 11.90 14.51
N GLU A 20 30.63 12.13 13.68
CA GLU A 20 30.62 12.64 12.32
C GLU A 20 29.75 11.82 11.35
N LEU A 21 29.03 12.55 10.49
CA LEU A 21 28.35 12.00 9.32
C LEU A 21 29.27 12.17 8.11
N HIS A 22 29.72 11.05 7.54
CA HIS A 22 30.46 11.04 6.27
C HIS A 22 29.54 11.40 5.10
N PHE A 23 29.94 12.42 4.35
CA PHE A 23 29.31 12.81 3.09
C PHE A 23 29.87 11.95 1.94
N PHE A 24 28.99 11.24 1.25
CA PHE A 24 29.31 10.65 -0.05
C PHE A 24 28.72 11.54 -1.15
N TYR A 25 29.58 12.29 -1.85
CA TYR A 25 29.28 12.83 -3.16
C TYR A 25 29.64 11.76 -4.19
N GLY A 26 28.62 11.13 -4.77
CA GLY A 26 28.78 10.32 -5.97
C GLY A 26 28.36 11.15 -7.18
N GLU A 27 29.28 11.38 -8.12
CA GLU A 27 28.97 11.92 -9.44
C GLU A 27 27.95 11.01 -10.14
N ALA A 28 26.79 11.57 -10.46
CA ALA A 28 25.80 10.93 -11.30
C ALA A 28 26.07 11.34 -12.75
N ASP A 29 26.86 10.53 -13.46
CA ASP A 29 26.96 10.67 -14.91
C ASP A 29 26.80 9.30 -15.63
N LYS A 30 25.91 9.32 -16.63
CA LYS A 30 25.69 8.32 -17.69
C LYS A 30 25.25 6.92 -17.28
N LEU A 31 23.92 6.71 -17.20
CA LEU A 31 23.30 5.41 -17.48
C LEU A 31 21.86 5.58 -18.02
N GLN A 32 21.75 5.87 -19.31
CA GLN A 32 20.54 5.63 -20.09
C GLN A 32 20.83 4.58 -21.15
N THR A 33 20.00 3.53 -21.15
CA THR A 33 19.68 2.52 -22.17
C THR A 33 19.86 1.10 -21.65
N GLY A 34 18.91 0.64 -20.83
CA GLY A 34 18.91 -0.75 -20.37
C GLY A 34 17.89 -1.09 -19.29
N THR A 35 16.79 -0.33 -19.16
CA THR A 35 15.81 -0.54 -18.08
C THR A 35 14.79 -1.63 -18.43
N LYS A 36 15.25 -2.80 -18.91
CA LYS A 36 14.44 -4.01 -18.83
C LYS A 36 14.37 -4.42 -17.36
N SER A 37 13.30 -3.97 -16.67
CA SER A 37 12.86 -4.31 -15.30
C SER A 37 13.87 -5.12 -14.48
N ARG A 38 14.91 -4.46 -13.96
CA ARG A 38 15.85 -5.05 -12.96
C ARG A 38 15.07 -5.71 -11.82
N PHE A 39 13.94 -5.12 -11.47
CA PHE A 39 13.05 -5.60 -10.42
C PHE A 39 12.51 -7.02 -10.64
N ALA A 40 12.00 -7.34 -11.84
CA ALA A 40 11.47 -8.68 -12.11
C ALA A 40 12.59 -9.75 -12.08
N ALA A 41 13.78 -9.42 -12.59
CA ALA A 41 14.95 -10.31 -12.55
C ALA A 41 15.46 -10.52 -11.12
N THR A 42 15.48 -9.48 -10.28
CA THR A 42 15.85 -9.57 -8.86
C THR A 42 14.88 -10.46 -8.10
N LEU A 43 13.56 -10.29 -8.28
CA LEU A 43 12.56 -11.08 -7.57
C LEU A 43 12.58 -12.56 -7.99
N SER A 44 12.74 -12.85 -9.28
CA SER A 44 12.86 -14.22 -9.78
C SER A 44 14.14 -14.92 -9.30
N ARG A 45 15.25 -14.18 -9.14
CA ARG A 45 16.51 -14.72 -8.59
C ARG A 45 16.39 -14.97 -7.06
N ARG A 46 15.62 -14.14 -6.33
CA ARG A 46 15.36 -14.31 -4.89
C ARG A 46 14.60 -15.59 -4.54
N LEU A 47 13.75 -16.09 -5.44
CA LEU A 47 13.00 -17.34 -5.21
C LEU A 47 13.87 -18.60 -5.36
N ALA A 48 15.12 -18.49 -5.82
CA ALA A 48 15.84 -19.64 -6.36
C ALA A 48 16.85 -20.33 -5.44
N ASN A 49 17.44 -19.76 -4.36
CA ASN A 49 18.29 -20.52 -3.41
C ASN A 49 18.91 -19.80 -2.17
N THR A 50 18.38 -18.67 -1.71
CA THR A 50 18.78 -18.08 -0.42
C THR A 50 17.55 -17.50 0.27
N ALA A 51 17.57 -17.33 1.60
CA ALA A 51 16.51 -16.61 2.30
C ALA A 51 16.27 -15.28 1.56
N PRO A 52 15.04 -15.00 1.09
CA PRO A 52 14.79 -13.83 0.26
C PRO A 52 15.11 -12.57 1.05
N GLU A 53 15.92 -11.67 0.49
CA GLU A 53 16.17 -10.38 1.12
C GLU A 53 14.84 -9.64 1.36
N PRO A 54 14.69 -8.94 2.49
CA PRO A 54 13.49 -8.16 2.78
C PRO A 54 13.24 -7.09 1.70
N VAL A 55 11.97 -6.87 1.36
CA VAL A 55 11.58 -5.85 0.37
C VAL A 55 11.76 -4.46 0.98
N LYS A 56 12.51 -3.58 0.29
CA LYS A 56 12.73 -2.19 0.70
C LYS A 56 11.49 -1.34 0.43
N VAL A 57 10.79 -0.95 1.48
CA VAL A 57 9.55 -0.19 1.39
C VAL A 57 9.78 1.23 1.88
N THR A 58 9.36 2.21 1.09
CA THR A 58 9.41 3.62 1.49
C THR A 58 8.00 4.14 1.77
N VAL A 59 7.76 4.58 3.00
CA VAL A 59 6.53 5.26 3.41
C VAL A 59 6.74 6.76 3.28
N VAL A 60 5.87 7.43 2.53
CA VAL A 60 5.98 8.88 2.25
C VAL A 60 4.93 9.65 3.06
N GLY A 61 5.41 10.50 3.96
CA GLY A 61 4.62 11.45 4.74
C GLY A 61 4.68 12.87 4.15
N PRO A 62 3.62 13.69 4.28
CA PRO A 62 2.43 13.52 5.11
C PRO A 62 1.40 12.58 4.48
N GLY A 63 0.75 11.76 5.31
CA GLY A 63 -0.28 10.84 4.86
C GLY A 63 -0.14 9.43 5.45
N ALA A 64 -0.81 8.48 4.79
CA ALA A 64 -0.86 7.04 5.11
C ALA A 64 -1.27 6.71 6.57
N GLY A 65 -1.76 7.70 7.33
CA GLY A 65 -2.00 7.57 8.76
C GLY A 65 -0.74 7.26 9.57
N ILE A 66 0.45 7.72 9.16
CA ILE A 66 1.72 7.41 9.86
C ILE A 66 1.62 7.74 11.35
N ALA A 67 1.22 8.97 11.69
CA ALA A 67 1.10 9.40 13.09
C ALA A 67 -0.08 8.73 13.82
N ALA A 68 -1.23 8.59 13.14
CA ALA A 68 -2.45 8.03 13.75
C ALA A 68 -2.36 6.51 13.98
N ASN A 69 -1.54 5.82 13.19
CA ASN A 69 -1.36 4.37 13.21
C ASN A 69 0.09 3.98 13.52
N ALA A 70 0.79 4.76 14.35
CA ALA A 70 2.21 4.54 14.65
C ALA A 70 2.49 3.09 15.10
N GLU A 71 1.64 2.53 15.95
CA GLU A 71 1.76 1.13 16.40
C GLU A 71 1.68 0.13 15.24
N ALA A 72 0.76 0.31 14.29
CA ALA A 72 0.65 -0.57 13.12
C ALA A 72 1.90 -0.50 12.24
N TRP A 73 2.50 0.69 12.07
CA TRP A 73 3.75 0.87 11.35
C TRP A 73 4.95 0.25 12.09
N MET A 74 4.99 0.37 13.42
CA MET A 74 6.01 -0.29 14.23
C MET A 74 5.92 -1.81 14.14
N ASN A 75 4.71 -2.37 14.18
CA ASN A 75 4.50 -3.80 14.00
C ASN A 75 4.92 -4.25 12.59
N LEU A 76 4.61 -3.46 11.56
CA LEU A 76 5.03 -3.76 10.20
C LEU A 76 6.57 -3.69 10.03
N LYS A 77 7.25 -2.81 10.78
CA LYS A 77 8.72 -2.70 10.79
C LYS A 77 9.40 -3.94 11.38
N GLN A 78 8.69 -4.72 12.20
CA GLN A 78 9.17 -6.00 12.72
C GLN A 78 8.94 -7.18 11.77
N ASP A 79 8.21 -7.00 10.66
CA ASP A 79 8.00 -8.08 9.69
C ASP A 79 9.32 -8.37 8.95
N PRO A 80 9.89 -9.58 9.07
CA PRO A 80 11.20 -9.90 8.47
C PRO A 80 11.17 -9.90 6.94
N ARG A 81 9.98 -9.83 6.32
CA ARG A 81 9.83 -9.76 4.86
C ARG A 81 10.04 -8.35 4.32
N LEU A 82 10.08 -7.33 5.19
CA LEU A 82 10.14 -5.92 4.80
C LEU A 82 11.32 -5.19 5.45
N THR A 83 11.81 -4.15 4.79
CA THR A 83 12.66 -3.11 5.38
C THR A 83 11.99 -1.77 5.15
N LEU A 84 11.40 -1.20 6.19
CA LEU A 84 10.67 0.07 6.10
C LEU A 84 11.60 1.27 6.34
N SER A 85 11.50 2.25 5.45
CA SER A 85 12.03 3.60 5.63
C SER A 85 10.89 4.61 5.52
N SER A 86 10.89 5.63 6.37
CA SER A 86 9.89 6.70 6.32
C SER A 86 10.56 8.01 5.90
N PHE A 87 9.95 8.70 4.95
CA PHE A 87 10.39 10.02 4.52
C PHE A 87 9.29 11.02 4.74
N GLY A 88 9.59 12.06 5.50
CA GLY A 88 8.66 13.13 5.78
C GLY A 88 7.68 12.87 6.93
N GLN A 89 6.97 13.91 7.34
CA GLN A 89 5.98 13.88 8.42
C GLN A 89 4.89 14.95 8.24
N SER A 90 3.77 14.78 8.93
CA SER A 90 2.69 15.77 8.96
C SER A 90 3.12 17.09 9.61
N ARG A 91 2.49 18.19 9.19
CA ARG A 91 2.69 19.56 9.70
C ARG A 91 4.09 20.15 9.45
N MET A 92 4.85 19.58 8.52
CA MET A 92 6.08 20.20 8.04
C MET A 92 5.79 21.42 7.16
N PRO A 93 6.75 22.33 6.94
CA PRO A 93 6.57 23.45 6.02
C PRO A 93 6.14 23.04 4.62
N TYR A 94 6.54 21.85 4.15
CA TYR A 94 6.14 21.32 2.85
C TYR A 94 4.77 20.62 2.85
N ASP A 95 4.13 20.43 4.02
CA ASP A 95 2.83 19.75 4.18
C ASP A 95 1.64 20.63 3.75
N ARG A 96 1.67 21.07 2.49
CA ARG A 96 0.66 21.89 1.83
C ARG A 96 0.65 21.63 0.34
N TYR A 97 -0.50 21.89 -0.28
CA TYR A 97 -0.64 21.71 -1.73
C TYR A 97 0.13 22.78 -2.52
N PRO A 98 0.52 22.49 -3.78
CA PRO A 98 1.16 23.49 -4.65
C PRO A 98 0.17 24.53 -5.20
N LEU A 99 0.66 25.63 -5.78
CA LEU A 99 -0.11 26.82 -6.21
C LEU A 99 -1.34 26.54 -7.10
N GLY A 100 -1.39 25.43 -7.83
CA GLY A 100 -2.53 25.06 -8.69
C GLY A 100 -3.69 24.36 -7.97
N TRP A 101 -3.60 24.18 -6.65
CA TRP A 101 -4.60 23.47 -5.85
C TRP A 101 -5.39 24.43 -4.95
N PRO A 102 -6.59 24.04 -4.49
CA PRO A 102 -7.30 24.78 -3.45
C PRO A 102 -6.42 24.95 -2.20
N ASN A 103 -6.25 26.20 -1.76
CA ASN A 103 -5.34 26.57 -0.67
C ASN A 103 -3.87 26.20 -0.93
N GLY A 104 -3.48 26.21 -2.20
CA GLY A 104 -2.11 25.98 -2.64
C GLY A 104 -1.15 27.10 -2.21
N ALA A 105 0.12 26.76 -2.07
CA ALA A 105 1.18 27.70 -1.68
C ALA A 105 2.44 27.51 -2.54
N PRO A 106 3.30 28.54 -2.68
CA PRO A 106 4.63 28.36 -3.23
C PRO A 106 5.46 27.41 -2.36
N GLY A 107 6.61 26.97 -2.87
CA GLY A 107 7.55 26.13 -2.12
C GLY A 107 7.96 26.77 -0.77
N PRO A 108 8.24 25.97 0.28
CA PRO A 108 8.19 24.51 0.29
C PRO A 108 6.75 23.98 0.34
N ASN A 109 6.43 22.98 -0.50
CA ASN A 109 5.13 22.30 -0.59
C ASN A 109 5.34 20.82 -0.99
N LEU A 110 4.27 20.05 -1.18
CA LEU A 110 4.36 18.62 -1.50
C LEU A 110 5.07 18.32 -2.83
N GLU A 111 5.08 19.27 -3.76
CA GLU A 111 5.76 19.14 -5.06
C GLU A 111 7.27 19.28 -4.89
N THR A 112 7.72 20.35 -4.20
CA THR A 112 9.15 20.53 -3.88
C THR A 112 9.67 19.40 -2.97
N PHE A 113 8.82 18.83 -2.12
CA PHE A 113 9.19 17.65 -1.35
C PHE A 113 9.40 16.41 -2.24
N ALA A 114 8.58 16.21 -3.28
CA ALA A 114 8.80 15.13 -4.25
C ALA A 114 10.11 15.31 -5.02
N GLU A 115 10.48 16.55 -5.34
CA GLU A 115 11.79 16.90 -5.92
C GLU A 115 12.95 16.50 -5.00
N GLU A 116 12.84 16.79 -3.69
CA GLU A 116 13.84 16.38 -2.71
C GLU A 116 14.00 14.85 -2.63
N LEU A 117 12.91 14.08 -2.71
CA LEU A 117 12.98 12.61 -2.74
C LEU A 117 13.71 12.10 -3.98
N LEU A 118 13.47 12.72 -5.14
CA LEU A 118 14.17 12.39 -6.39
C LEU A 118 15.66 12.73 -6.29
N ALA A 119 15.99 13.92 -5.79
CA ALA A 119 17.37 14.36 -5.61
C ALA A 119 18.15 13.47 -4.63
N ALA A 120 17.47 12.95 -3.60
CA ALA A 120 18.05 12.01 -2.64
C ALA A 120 18.15 10.56 -3.14
N GLY A 121 17.73 10.28 -4.38
CA GLY A 121 17.77 8.93 -4.96
C GLY A 121 16.84 7.93 -4.27
N VAL A 122 15.75 8.41 -3.65
CA VAL A 122 14.82 7.56 -2.88
C VAL A 122 14.09 6.58 -3.81
N VAL A 123 13.75 7.01 -5.02
CA VAL A 123 13.07 6.16 -6.02
C VAL A 123 13.91 4.93 -6.37
N GLU A 124 15.21 5.12 -6.57
CA GLU A 124 16.16 4.07 -6.95
C GLU A 124 16.45 3.09 -5.79
N GLN A 125 16.28 3.52 -4.54
CA GLN A 125 16.49 2.71 -3.35
C GLN A 125 15.22 1.99 -2.88
N THR A 126 14.06 2.32 -3.46
CA THR A 126 12.75 1.82 -3.05
C THR A 126 12.29 0.67 -3.96
N GLU A 127 11.77 -0.40 -3.38
CA GLU A 127 11.14 -1.51 -4.09
C GLU A 127 9.61 -1.42 -4.09
N CYS A 128 9.02 -0.74 -3.12
CA CYS A 128 7.59 -0.40 -3.11
C CYS A 128 7.35 0.88 -2.29
N PHE A 129 6.53 1.78 -2.82
CA PHE A 129 6.09 2.95 -2.08
C PHE A 129 4.80 2.68 -1.31
N ILE A 130 4.67 3.31 -0.14
CA ILE A 130 3.37 3.48 0.51
C ILE A 130 3.12 4.97 0.71
N LEU A 131 2.04 5.46 0.13
CA LEU A 131 1.63 6.86 0.25
C LEU A 131 0.18 6.90 0.72
N GLY A 132 -0.23 8.01 1.31
CA GLY A 132 -1.64 8.21 1.60
C GLY A 132 -2.07 9.66 1.57
N SER A 133 -3.38 9.85 1.38
CA SER A 133 -4.03 11.11 1.06
C SER A 133 -3.17 11.98 0.15
N ARG A 134 -2.72 13.13 0.67
CA ARG A 134 -1.88 14.14 0.02
C ARG A 134 -0.62 13.60 -0.65
N GLY A 135 0.12 12.68 -0.02
CA GLY A 135 1.27 12.03 -0.64
C GLY A 135 0.88 11.25 -1.91
N GLY A 136 -0.26 10.56 -1.88
CA GLY A 136 -0.79 9.90 -3.07
C GLY A 136 -1.31 10.87 -4.13
N GLN A 137 -1.85 12.02 -3.73
CA GLN A 137 -2.44 13.01 -4.66
C GLN A 137 -1.39 13.87 -5.37
N ILE A 138 -0.26 14.15 -4.71
CA ILE A 138 0.77 15.06 -5.24
C ILE A 138 2.08 14.33 -5.50
N VAL A 139 2.65 13.68 -4.47
CA VAL A 139 4.00 13.13 -4.55
C VAL A 139 4.06 12.01 -5.58
N LEU A 140 3.18 11.01 -5.51
CA LEU A 140 3.20 9.90 -6.49
C LEU A 140 2.99 10.38 -7.95
N PRO A 141 1.99 11.24 -8.27
CA PRO A 141 1.87 11.82 -9.61
C PRO A 141 3.11 12.58 -10.07
N TYR A 142 3.76 13.33 -9.18
CA TYR A 142 4.99 14.03 -9.51
C TYR A 142 6.12 13.05 -9.83
N LEU A 143 6.32 12.01 -9.00
CA LEU A 143 7.31 10.96 -9.27
C LEU A 143 7.05 10.27 -10.61
N TRP A 144 5.79 9.99 -10.95
CA TRP A 144 5.42 9.43 -12.25
C TRP A 144 5.68 10.37 -13.41
N GLU A 145 5.42 11.67 -13.25
CA GLU A 145 5.72 12.65 -14.27
C GLU A 145 7.23 12.72 -14.57
N MET A 146 8.06 12.59 -13.54
CA MET A 146 9.52 12.71 -13.68
C MET A 146 10.23 11.41 -14.07
N LYS A 147 9.74 10.25 -13.60
CA LYS A 147 10.41 8.95 -13.77
C LYS A 147 9.58 7.91 -14.55
N GLY A 148 8.31 8.19 -14.83
CA GLY A 148 7.43 7.33 -15.60
C GLY A 148 7.37 5.90 -15.03
N ASP A 149 7.67 4.93 -15.90
CA ASP A 149 7.65 3.51 -15.58
C ASP A 149 8.77 3.05 -14.63
N ALA A 150 9.76 3.91 -14.37
CA ALA A 150 10.84 3.62 -13.43
C ALA A 150 10.41 3.80 -11.96
N VAL A 151 9.25 4.42 -11.70
CA VAL A 151 8.70 4.48 -10.33
C VAL A 151 8.30 3.06 -9.89
N PRO A 152 8.77 2.62 -8.70
CA PRO A 152 8.39 1.35 -8.10
C PRO A 152 6.86 1.19 -7.93
N PRO A 153 6.38 -0.05 -7.72
CA PRO A 153 5.00 -0.28 -7.32
C PRO A 153 4.60 0.56 -6.11
N ALA A 154 3.32 0.91 -6.01
CA ALA A 154 2.81 1.75 -4.92
C ALA A 154 1.52 1.23 -4.30
N VAL A 155 1.44 1.25 -2.97
CA VAL A 155 0.19 1.18 -2.20
C VAL A 155 -0.24 2.61 -1.88
N VAL A 156 -1.49 2.96 -2.20
CA VAL A 156 -2.03 4.30 -2.01
C VAL A 156 -3.28 4.25 -1.13
N ILE A 157 -3.22 4.88 0.04
CA ILE A 157 -4.26 4.83 1.07
C ILE A 157 -5.10 6.11 1.05
N ASN A 158 -6.43 5.99 0.92
CA ASN A 158 -7.44 7.05 1.10
C ASN A 158 -7.03 8.38 0.46
N GLY A 159 -6.72 8.28 -0.82
CA GLY A 159 -5.94 9.26 -1.51
C GLY A 159 -5.63 8.81 -2.92
N GLY A 160 -4.87 9.65 -3.60
CA GLY A 160 -4.19 9.19 -4.78
C GLY A 160 -4.58 9.84 -6.10
N PRO A 161 -3.92 9.36 -7.16
CA PRO A 161 -4.15 9.79 -8.54
C PRO A 161 -5.56 9.45 -9.07
N ALA A 162 -6.30 8.58 -8.38
CA ALA A 162 -7.64 8.16 -8.77
C ALA A 162 -8.77 9.08 -8.25
N LEU A 163 -8.43 10.10 -7.47
CA LEU A 163 -9.40 11.09 -6.99
C LEU A 163 -9.65 12.18 -8.02
N ASP A 164 -10.70 12.97 -7.81
CA ASP A 164 -10.95 14.16 -8.61
C ASP A 164 -10.00 15.28 -8.17
N MET A 165 -8.95 15.50 -8.97
CA MET A 165 -7.86 16.41 -8.62
C MET A 165 -7.83 17.59 -9.61
N PRO A 166 -7.45 18.81 -9.17
CA PRO A 166 -7.36 19.98 -10.04
C PRO A 166 -6.46 19.76 -11.26
N ARG A 167 -5.38 18.99 -11.06
CA ARG A 167 -4.49 18.52 -12.13
C ARG A 167 -4.59 17.00 -12.22
N PRO A 168 -5.05 16.44 -13.36
CA PRO A 168 -5.04 15.00 -13.56
C PRO A 168 -3.61 14.44 -13.47
N ALA A 169 -3.45 13.28 -12.82
CA ALA A 169 -2.16 12.61 -12.74
C ALA A 169 -1.73 12.06 -14.11
N LYS A 170 -0.45 12.21 -14.46
CA LYS A 170 0.16 11.51 -15.60
C LYS A 170 0.45 10.05 -15.22
N TRP A 171 -0.61 9.26 -15.08
CA TRP A 171 -0.52 7.86 -14.65
C TRP A 171 0.13 6.97 -15.74
N PRO A 172 1.29 6.35 -15.50
CA PRO A 172 1.94 5.49 -16.49
C PRO A 172 1.13 4.22 -16.78
N SER A 173 1.04 3.83 -18.05
CA SER A 173 0.30 2.63 -18.46
C SER A 173 0.89 1.35 -17.86
N SER A 174 2.18 1.32 -17.52
CA SER A 174 2.80 0.16 -16.90
C SER A 174 2.77 0.18 -15.37
N ALA A 175 2.37 1.30 -14.74
CA ALA A 175 2.44 1.47 -13.29
C ALA A 175 1.72 0.34 -12.55
N VAL A 176 2.34 -0.12 -11.45
CA VAL A 176 1.79 -1.18 -10.60
C VAL A 176 1.28 -0.52 -9.33
N THR A 177 -0.02 -0.63 -9.03
CA THR A 177 -0.63 0.16 -7.96
C THR A 177 -1.73 -0.60 -7.24
N LEU A 178 -1.78 -0.53 -5.92
CA LEU A 178 -2.95 -0.87 -5.12
C LEU A 178 -3.55 0.40 -4.54
N LEU A 179 -4.80 0.69 -4.89
CA LEU A 179 -5.61 1.72 -4.26
C LEU A 179 -6.38 1.12 -3.09
N ILE A 180 -6.27 1.70 -1.90
CA ILE A 180 -7.07 1.36 -0.73
C ILE A 180 -8.03 2.52 -0.49
N MET A 181 -9.33 2.28 -0.60
CA MET A 181 -10.37 3.31 -0.59
C MET A 181 -11.41 3.06 0.49
N GLY A 182 -11.64 4.07 1.32
CA GLY A 182 -12.65 4.05 2.37
C GLY A 182 -14.01 4.52 1.88
N GLY A 183 -15.06 3.83 2.33
CA GLY A 183 -16.42 4.27 2.12
C GLY A 183 -16.77 5.48 2.97
N GLN A 184 -16.28 5.60 4.20
CA GLN A 184 -16.56 6.76 5.06
C GLN A 184 -15.47 7.85 4.96
N ASP A 185 -14.65 7.82 3.92
CA ASP A 185 -13.64 8.87 3.67
C ASP A 185 -14.35 10.20 3.42
N TYR A 186 -13.97 11.27 4.12
CA TYR A 186 -14.57 12.60 3.91
C TYR A 186 -14.26 13.20 2.53
N PHE A 187 -13.25 12.68 1.82
CA PHE A 187 -13.03 13.01 0.40
C PHE A 187 -14.10 12.40 -0.50
N ARG A 188 -14.81 11.36 -0.04
CA ARG A 188 -16.03 10.89 -0.69
C ARG A 188 -17.13 11.88 -0.35
N ASN A 189 -17.64 12.59 -1.35
CA ASN A 189 -18.89 13.34 -1.18
C ASN A 189 -19.99 12.37 -0.70
N PRO A 190 -20.59 12.56 0.48
CA PRO A 190 -21.54 11.60 1.06
C PRO A 190 -22.79 11.42 0.18
N ASN A 191 -23.11 12.40 -0.66
CA ASN A 191 -24.21 12.35 -1.62
C ASN A 191 -23.91 11.50 -2.87
N VAL A 192 -22.67 11.04 -3.04
CA VAL A 192 -22.28 10.15 -4.13
C VAL A 192 -22.40 8.70 -3.66
N PRO A 193 -23.21 7.87 -4.31
CA PRO A 193 -23.31 6.45 -4.00
C PRO A 193 -21.95 5.75 -4.11
N PRO A 194 -21.64 4.77 -3.23
CA PRO A 194 -20.38 4.02 -3.27
C PRO A 194 -19.99 3.49 -4.65
N ALA A 195 -20.95 2.93 -5.40
CA ALA A 195 -20.71 2.40 -6.74
C ALA A 195 -20.21 3.48 -7.73
N LYS A 196 -20.75 4.70 -7.64
CA LYS A 196 -20.32 5.84 -8.47
C LYS A 196 -18.94 6.34 -8.05
N TRP A 197 -18.64 6.34 -6.75
CA TRP A 197 -17.31 6.67 -6.21
C TRP A 197 -16.23 5.72 -6.76
N ILE A 198 -16.47 4.41 -6.65
CA ILE A 198 -15.57 3.38 -7.17
C ILE A 198 -15.46 3.48 -8.69
N SER A 199 -16.58 3.63 -9.42
CA SER A 199 -16.57 3.81 -10.88
C SER A 199 -15.75 5.01 -11.32
N ASN A 200 -15.87 6.14 -10.62
CA ASN A 200 -15.10 7.34 -10.92
C ASN A 200 -13.60 7.14 -10.69
N ALA A 201 -13.20 6.41 -9.64
CA ALA A 201 -11.80 6.06 -9.42
C ALA A 201 -11.27 5.14 -10.53
N ARG A 202 -12.04 4.11 -10.89
CA ARG A 202 -11.72 3.17 -11.97
C ARG A 202 -11.52 3.85 -13.32
N LYS A 203 -12.32 4.88 -13.64
CA LYS A 203 -12.23 5.65 -14.90
C LYS A 203 -10.95 6.49 -15.03
N ARG A 204 -10.29 6.81 -13.91
CA ARG A 204 -9.05 7.60 -13.91
C ARG A 204 -7.80 6.74 -14.07
N VAL A 205 -7.93 5.43 -13.90
CA VAL A 205 -6.86 4.49 -14.24
C VAL A 205 -6.79 4.38 -15.77
N PRO A 206 -5.61 4.54 -16.40
CA PRO A 206 -5.46 4.41 -17.84
C PRO A 206 -6.04 3.09 -18.34
N ALA A 207 -6.83 3.12 -19.42
CA ALA A 207 -7.51 1.93 -19.94
C ALA A 207 -6.55 0.80 -20.37
N ASN A 208 -5.29 1.14 -20.69
CA ASN A 208 -4.25 0.19 -21.04
C ASN A 208 -3.41 -0.31 -19.84
N ASN A 209 -3.67 0.20 -18.63
CA ASN A 209 -3.01 -0.30 -17.42
C ASN A 209 -3.60 -1.67 -17.03
N LYS A 210 -2.71 -2.63 -16.78
CA LYS A 210 -3.05 -4.03 -16.45
C LYS A 210 -2.60 -4.45 -15.05
N HIS A 211 -2.11 -3.50 -14.24
CA HIS A 211 -1.48 -3.79 -12.95
C HIS A 211 -1.97 -2.85 -11.85
N THR A 212 -3.23 -2.41 -11.93
CA THR A 212 -3.88 -1.61 -10.89
C THR A 212 -4.96 -2.42 -10.19
N ALA A 213 -4.92 -2.42 -8.86
CA ALA A 213 -5.92 -3.00 -7.99
C ALA A 213 -6.61 -1.92 -7.17
N LEU A 214 -7.84 -2.19 -6.76
CA LEU A 214 -8.63 -1.35 -5.87
C LEU A 214 -9.28 -2.23 -4.81
N LEU A 215 -8.86 -2.02 -3.57
CA LEU A 215 -9.46 -2.57 -2.35
C LEU A 215 -10.39 -1.50 -1.75
N TYR A 216 -11.69 -1.77 -1.72
CA TYR A 216 -12.70 -0.89 -1.16
C TYR A 216 -13.19 -1.43 0.18
N LEU A 217 -13.22 -0.57 1.20
CA LEU A 217 -13.67 -0.89 2.55
C LEU A 217 -14.84 0.04 2.94
N PRO A 218 -16.10 -0.42 2.93
CA PRO A 218 -17.28 0.44 3.08
C PRO A 218 -17.33 1.26 4.38
N GLU A 219 -16.80 0.70 5.47
CA GLU A 219 -16.84 1.31 6.81
C GLU A 219 -15.57 2.11 7.15
N MET A 220 -14.53 1.99 6.32
CA MET A 220 -13.27 2.66 6.58
C MET A 220 -13.43 4.17 6.34
N GLY A 221 -13.10 4.96 7.36
CA GLY A 221 -12.99 6.42 7.28
C GLY A 221 -11.76 6.87 6.50
N HIS A 222 -11.36 8.12 6.69
CA HIS A 222 -10.17 8.67 6.04
C HIS A 222 -8.85 8.10 6.59
N MET A 223 -8.79 7.78 7.89
CA MET A 223 -7.68 7.02 8.46
C MET A 223 -8.05 5.55 8.49
N PRO A 224 -7.23 4.64 7.92
CA PRO A 224 -7.50 3.21 8.03
C PRO A 224 -7.35 2.77 9.49
N PRO A 225 -8.24 1.90 9.99
CA PRO A 225 -8.03 1.21 11.25
C PRO A 225 -6.70 0.44 11.25
N PRO A 226 -5.99 0.36 12.39
CA PRO A 226 -4.74 -0.41 12.51
C PRO A 226 -4.84 -1.85 11.99
N GLN A 227 -5.98 -2.51 12.23
CA GLN A 227 -6.25 -3.88 11.80
C GLN A 227 -6.26 -4.03 10.27
N VAL A 228 -6.76 -3.02 9.54
CA VAL A 228 -6.73 -3.00 8.07
C VAL A 228 -5.28 -2.96 7.59
N LEU A 229 -4.44 -2.11 8.18
CA LEU A 229 -3.02 -2.01 7.81
C LEU A 229 -2.28 -3.33 8.05
N GLN A 230 -2.52 -3.96 9.20
CA GLN A 230 -1.92 -5.25 9.56
C GLN A 230 -2.36 -6.39 8.61
N CYS A 231 -3.62 -6.41 8.19
CA CYS A 231 -4.13 -7.42 7.26
C CYS A 231 -3.61 -7.25 5.83
N VAL A 232 -3.38 -6.01 5.39
CA VAL A 232 -3.20 -5.69 3.97
C VAL A 232 -1.75 -5.45 3.59
N ILE A 233 -1.02 -4.61 4.35
CA ILE A 233 0.14 -3.92 3.77
C ILE A 233 1.27 -4.87 3.37
N CYS A 234 1.69 -5.78 4.24
CA CYS A 234 2.81 -6.65 3.91
C CYS A 234 2.50 -7.54 2.70
N ASP A 235 1.33 -8.18 2.69
CA ASP A 235 0.94 -9.07 1.60
C ASP A 235 0.73 -8.28 0.29
N ALA A 236 0.17 -7.07 0.37
CA ALA A 236 0.01 -6.19 -0.77
C ALA A 236 1.36 -5.80 -1.39
N VAL A 237 2.34 -5.39 -0.58
CA VAL A 237 3.69 -5.05 -1.05
C VAL A 237 4.32 -6.22 -1.82
N LEU A 238 4.23 -7.43 -1.26
CA LEU A 238 4.77 -8.64 -1.91
C LEU A 238 4.04 -8.96 -3.22
N ALA A 239 2.71 -8.87 -3.22
CA ALA A 239 1.89 -9.12 -4.40
C ALA A 239 2.21 -8.13 -5.53
N LEU A 240 2.26 -6.83 -5.23
CA LEU A 240 2.64 -5.79 -6.19
C LEU A 240 4.05 -6.03 -6.76
N GLY A 241 4.97 -6.50 -5.91
CA GLY A 241 6.34 -6.85 -6.30
C GLY A 241 6.43 -7.92 -7.40
N MET A 242 5.46 -8.84 -7.43
CA MET A 242 5.45 -9.96 -8.39
C MET A 242 4.39 -9.82 -9.48
N TRP A 243 3.54 -8.80 -9.47
CA TRP A 243 2.37 -8.74 -10.36
C TRP A 243 2.75 -8.90 -11.83
N ARG A 244 3.77 -8.17 -12.30
CA ARG A 244 4.22 -8.22 -13.70
C ARG A 244 4.73 -9.60 -14.12
N SER A 245 5.40 -10.33 -13.22
CA SER A 245 6.04 -11.62 -13.54
C SER A 245 5.17 -12.82 -13.22
N ASN A 246 4.25 -12.71 -12.26
CA ASN A 246 3.39 -13.79 -11.79
C ASN A 246 2.00 -13.26 -11.37
N PRO A 247 1.16 -12.87 -12.34
CA PRO A 247 -0.15 -12.31 -12.05
C PRO A 247 -1.05 -13.28 -11.28
N SER A 248 -1.01 -14.58 -11.58
CA SER A 248 -1.83 -15.58 -10.87
C SER A 248 -1.48 -15.70 -9.39
N GLN A 249 -0.19 -15.65 -9.03
CA GLN A 249 0.22 -15.61 -7.63
C GLN A 249 -0.19 -14.31 -6.94
N CYS A 250 -0.06 -13.17 -7.63
CA CYS A 250 -0.52 -11.88 -7.12
C CYS A 250 -2.02 -11.91 -6.77
N LEU A 251 -2.85 -12.45 -7.66
CA LEU A 251 -4.30 -12.58 -7.43
C LEU A 251 -4.62 -13.52 -6.25
N ARG A 252 -3.87 -14.61 -6.07
CA ARG A 252 -3.99 -15.47 -4.87
C ARG A 252 -3.72 -14.70 -3.58
N ILE A 253 -2.71 -13.84 -3.57
CA ILE A 253 -2.39 -13.02 -2.40
C ILE A 253 -3.48 -11.99 -2.14
N PHE A 254 -4.02 -11.34 -3.18
CA PHE A 254 -5.15 -10.43 -3.01
C PHE A 254 -6.41 -11.12 -2.48
N GLN A 255 -6.70 -12.34 -2.92
CA GLN A 255 -7.78 -13.15 -2.35
C GLN A 255 -7.51 -13.47 -0.87
N ALA A 256 -6.27 -13.83 -0.51
CA ALA A 256 -5.90 -14.07 0.88
C ALA A 256 -6.05 -12.83 1.77
N ILE A 257 -5.71 -11.63 1.26
CA ILE A 257 -5.97 -10.36 1.95
C ILE A 257 -7.48 -10.18 2.20
N LEU A 258 -8.31 -10.41 1.18
CA LEU A 258 -9.76 -10.29 1.30
C LEU A 258 -10.32 -11.26 2.36
N GLN A 259 -9.85 -12.52 2.36
CA GLN A 259 -10.22 -13.51 3.37
C GLN A 259 -9.76 -13.12 4.79
N LYS A 260 -8.57 -12.53 4.94
CA LYS A 260 -8.08 -12.03 6.25
C LYS A 260 -9.00 -10.92 6.77
N LEU A 261 -9.37 -9.95 5.93
CA LEU A 261 -10.28 -8.88 6.29
C LEU A 261 -11.65 -9.43 6.73
N HIS A 262 -12.23 -10.36 5.96
CA HIS A 262 -13.51 -10.99 6.31
C HIS A 262 -13.44 -11.77 7.63
N LYS A 263 -12.35 -12.53 7.87
CA LYS A 263 -12.13 -13.23 9.15
C LYS A 263 -12.01 -12.27 10.33
N SER A 264 -11.53 -11.04 10.10
CA SER A 264 -11.49 -9.97 11.08
C SER A 264 -12.80 -9.17 11.19
N GLY A 265 -13.88 -9.61 10.53
CA GLY A 265 -15.18 -8.93 10.54
C GLY A 265 -15.21 -7.63 9.74
N ILE A 266 -14.22 -7.38 8.88
CA ILE A 266 -14.12 -6.14 8.09
C ILE A 266 -14.72 -6.40 6.70
N ALA A 267 -15.81 -5.72 6.39
CA ALA A 267 -16.38 -5.74 5.05
C ALA A 267 -15.39 -5.13 4.03
N ALA A 268 -15.16 -5.83 2.93
CA ALA A 268 -14.28 -5.38 1.85
C ALA A 268 -14.68 -5.99 0.51
N SER A 269 -14.38 -5.27 -0.57
CA SER A 269 -14.41 -5.78 -1.94
C SER A 269 -13.11 -5.44 -2.66
N PHE A 270 -12.71 -6.30 -3.60
CA PHE A 270 -11.43 -6.21 -4.27
C PHE A 270 -11.61 -6.32 -5.77
N SER A 271 -11.06 -5.38 -6.52
CA SER A 271 -11.10 -5.36 -7.98
C SER A 271 -9.73 -5.07 -8.58
N TYR A 272 -9.53 -5.46 -9.83
CA TYR A 272 -8.25 -5.28 -10.52
C TYR A 272 -8.44 -5.10 -12.02
N THR A 273 -7.48 -4.43 -12.66
CA THR A 273 -7.42 -4.30 -14.12
C THR A 273 -6.94 -5.60 -14.76
N SER A 274 -7.64 -6.05 -15.79
CA SER A 274 -7.31 -7.20 -16.63
C SER A 274 -7.25 -6.79 -18.11
N ALA A 275 -6.94 -7.73 -19.00
CA ALA A 275 -6.99 -7.49 -20.44
C ALA A 275 -8.39 -7.08 -20.95
N LYS A 276 -9.46 -7.41 -20.20
CA LYS A 276 -10.86 -7.10 -20.54
C LYS A 276 -11.40 -5.88 -19.76
N GLY A 277 -10.54 -5.13 -19.09
CA GLY A 277 -10.93 -4.08 -18.16
C GLY A 277 -11.02 -4.58 -16.71
N TRP A 278 -11.83 -3.93 -15.89
CA TRP A 278 -11.93 -4.23 -14.46
C TRP A 278 -12.61 -5.58 -14.21
N ALA A 279 -12.02 -6.38 -13.33
CA ALA A 279 -12.56 -7.64 -12.82
C ALA A 279 -12.63 -7.59 -11.29
N GLU A 280 -13.55 -8.36 -10.70
CA GLU A 280 -13.69 -8.51 -9.24
C GLU A 280 -12.99 -9.80 -8.79
N ILE A 281 -12.50 -9.81 -7.54
CA ILE A 281 -12.01 -11.02 -6.87
C ILE A 281 -13.11 -11.53 -5.94
N SER A 282 -13.54 -12.77 -6.12
CA SER A 282 -14.46 -13.43 -5.19
C SER A 282 -13.69 -14.01 -4.00
N SER A 283 -14.25 -13.87 -2.79
CA SER A 283 -13.74 -14.55 -1.60
C SER A 283 -13.98 -16.06 -1.63
N GLU A 284 -15.01 -16.50 -2.35
CA GLU A 284 -15.56 -17.87 -2.28
C GLU A 284 -14.98 -18.83 -3.30
N GLU A 285 -14.35 -18.34 -4.37
CA GLU A 285 -13.88 -19.21 -5.44
C GLU A 285 -12.52 -19.78 -5.02
N PRO A 286 -12.41 -21.07 -4.61
CA PRO A 286 -11.09 -21.66 -4.48
C PRO A 286 -10.42 -21.49 -5.84
N LEU A 287 -9.26 -20.83 -5.89
CA LEU A 287 -8.43 -20.78 -7.08
C LEU A 287 -7.92 -22.21 -7.31
N SER A 288 -8.80 -23.08 -7.81
CA SER A 288 -8.43 -24.38 -8.29
C SER A 288 -7.30 -24.12 -9.27
N PRO A 289 -6.16 -24.81 -9.14
CA PRO A 289 -5.13 -24.73 -10.14
C PRO A 289 -5.78 -25.22 -11.44
N ARG A 290 -6.27 -24.29 -12.26
CA ARG A 290 -6.56 -24.52 -13.66
C ARG A 290 -5.20 -24.79 -14.28
N LEU A 291 -4.76 -26.03 -14.12
CA LEU A 291 -3.86 -26.67 -15.04
C LEU A 291 -4.63 -26.68 -16.35
N GLU A 292 -4.62 -25.55 -17.06
CA GLU A 292 -4.89 -25.56 -18.49
C GLU A 292 -3.96 -26.64 -19.02
N PRO A 293 -4.47 -27.78 -19.51
CA PRO A 293 -3.62 -28.81 -20.03
C PRO A 293 -2.87 -28.17 -21.18
N ARG A 294 -1.59 -27.84 -20.96
CA ARG A 294 -0.67 -27.46 -22.03
C ARG A 294 -0.69 -28.65 -22.97
N ARG A 295 -1.50 -28.55 -24.03
CA ARG A 295 -1.50 -29.47 -25.16
C ARG A 295 -0.19 -29.28 -25.93
N HIS A 296 0.91 -29.62 -25.28
CA HIS A 296 2.10 -30.08 -25.95
C HIS A 296 2.08 -31.59 -25.75
N ALA A 297 1.28 -32.27 -26.57
CA ALA A 297 1.41 -33.70 -26.78
C ALA A 297 2.77 -33.95 -27.46
N VAL A 298 3.85 -33.89 -26.68
CA VAL A 298 5.07 -34.59 -27.02
C VAL A 298 4.84 -36.02 -26.55
N SER A 299 4.52 -36.89 -27.50
CA SER A 299 4.41 -38.33 -27.30
C SER A 299 5.78 -38.91 -26.91
N LEU A 300 6.16 -38.80 -25.65
CA LEU A 300 7.26 -39.56 -25.07
C LEU A 300 6.76 -40.96 -24.76
N ARG A 301 7.08 -41.92 -25.65
CA ARG A 301 7.03 -43.34 -25.33
C ARG A 301 8.05 -43.59 -24.20
N LEU A 302 7.56 -43.95 -23.02
CA LEU A 302 8.40 -44.47 -21.94
C LEU A 302 8.41 -46.01 -21.97
N PRO A 303 9.57 -46.65 -21.69
CA PRO A 303 9.69 -48.10 -21.59
C PRO A 303 8.96 -48.66 -20.38
N ARG A 304 8.57 -49.92 -20.54
CA ARG A 304 7.85 -50.76 -19.58
C ARG A 304 8.85 -51.37 -18.59
N GLU A 305 8.79 -50.98 -17.32
CA GLU A 305 9.39 -51.72 -16.19
C GLU A 305 8.41 -51.68 -15.01
N LEU A 306 7.86 -52.84 -14.64
CA LEU A 306 8.34 -53.81 -13.63
C LEU A 306 8.01 -53.38 -12.20
N SER A 307 6.96 -54.03 -11.69
CA SER A 307 6.44 -53.96 -10.33
C SER A 307 7.47 -54.41 -9.29
N PRO A 308 7.34 -53.91 -8.05
CA PRO A 308 7.61 -54.76 -6.89
C PRO A 308 6.49 -54.81 -5.86
N ARG A 309 6.38 -56.03 -5.29
CA ARG A 309 5.82 -56.46 -3.99
C ARG A 309 6.10 -55.42 -2.89
N GLY A 310 5.25 -55.08 -1.92
CA GLY A 310 4.23 -55.85 -1.19
C GLY A 310 4.77 -56.27 0.18
N VAL A 311 4.69 -55.43 1.24
CA VAL A 311 4.77 -55.81 2.68
C VAL A 311 4.31 -54.64 3.61
N PRO A 312 4.07 -54.82 4.94
CA PRO A 312 2.75 -54.66 5.56
C PRO A 312 2.64 -53.50 6.58
N SER A 313 1.40 -53.27 7.02
CA SER A 313 0.99 -52.26 7.98
C SER A 313 1.36 -52.58 9.44
N LEU A 314 1.73 -51.56 10.22
CA LEU A 314 1.81 -51.65 11.69
C LEU A 314 1.16 -50.43 12.38
N SER A 315 0.09 -50.75 13.10
CA SER A 315 -0.36 -50.29 14.43
C SER A 315 -0.06 -48.86 14.95
N SER A 316 -1.19 -48.18 15.21
CA SER A 316 -1.53 -47.26 16.31
C SER A 316 -0.58 -47.12 17.50
N VAL A 317 -0.28 -45.85 17.86
CA VAL A 317 0.03 -45.42 19.23
C VAL A 317 -0.80 -44.17 19.54
N SER A 318 -1.68 -44.32 20.53
CA SER A 318 -2.43 -43.27 21.20
C SER A 318 -1.57 -42.60 22.27
N THR A 319 -1.50 -41.27 22.28
CA THR A 319 -1.06 -40.49 23.44
C THR A 319 -2.05 -39.36 23.74
N SER A 320 -2.55 -39.40 24.96
CA SER A 320 -3.40 -38.42 25.61
C SER A 320 -2.57 -37.24 26.11
N ALA A 321 -3.01 -36.01 25.84
CA ALA A 321 -2.57 -34.84 26.56
C ALA A 321 -3.78 -33.91 26.79
N GLY A 322 -4.20 -33.82 28.05
CA GLY A 322 -5.11 -32.77 28.52
C GLY A 322 -4.33 -31.49 28.81
N SER A 323 -4.95 -30.34 28.59
CA SER A 323 -4.64 -29.07 29.23
C SER A 323 -5.78 -28.07 28.98
N SER A 324 -6.25 -27.47 30.07
CA SER A 324 -7.37 -26.54 30.18
C SER A 324 -7.13 -25.18 29.46
N PRO A 325 -8.18 -24.47 29.04
CA PRO A 325 -8.05 -23.10 28.58
C PRO A 325 -8.15 -22.09 29.74
N ILE A 326 -7.16 -21.21 29.84
CA ILE A 326 -7.24 -19.97 30.62
C ILE A 326 -8.02 -18.96 29.78
N SER A 327 -9.20 -18.57 30.28
CA SER A 327 -10.03 -17.51 29.72
C SER A 327 -9.52 -16.15 30.21
N ALA A 328 -8.99 -15.32 29.31
CA ALA A 328 -8.66 -13.92 29.60
C ALA A 328 -9.71 -13.03 28.92
N SER A 329 -10.58 -12.45 29.74
CA SER A 329 -11.55 -11.42 29.39
C SER A 329 -10.82 -10.10 29.08
N VAL A 330 -10.93 -9.60 27.86
CA VAL A 330 -10.47 -8.27 27.45
C VAL A 330 -11.68 -7.34 27.34
N SER A 331 -11.74 -6.33 28.19
CA SER A 331 -12.73 -5.25 28.09
C SER A 331 -12.35 -4.26 26.99
N PRO A 332 -13.30 -3.74 26.20
CA PRO A 332 -13.01 -2.74 25.18
C PRO A 332 -12.75 -1.37 25.80
N VAL A 333 -11.60 -0.79 25.46
CA VAL A 333 -11.25 0.62 25.75
C VAL A 333 -11.92 1.51 24.72
N PHE A 334 -12.83 2.37 25.18
CA PHE A 334 -13.57 3.34 24.38
C PHE A 334 -12.74 4.62 24.21
N PHE A 335 -12.31 4.93 22.99
CA PHE A 335 -11.66 6.21 22.68
C PHE A 335 -12.69 7.21 22.15
N PRO A 336 -12.83 8.41 22.74
CA PRO A 336 -13.72 9.43 22.20
C PRO A 336 -13.14 10.02 20.90
N PRO A 337 -14.00 10.40 19.93
CA PRO A 337 -13.56 10.91 18.64
C PRO A 337 -12.83 12.25 18.77
N SER A 338 -11.69 12.36 18.08
CA SER A 338 -10.94 13.60 17.92
C SER A 338 -11.77 14.64 17.16
N ARG A 339 -12.06 15.77 17.82
CA ARG A 339 -12.78 16.90 17.23
C ARG A 339 -11.88 17.67 16.26
N THR A 340 -11.91 17.31 14.99
CA THR A 340 -11.41 18.18 13.91
C THR A 340 -12.60 18.88 13.24
N PRO A 341 -12.59 20.23 13.14
CA PRO A 341 -13.66 20.96 12.46
C PRO A 341 -13.71 20.61 10.98
N ILE A 342 -14.91 20.36 10.46
CA ILE A 342 -15.17 20.12 9.04
C ILE A 342 -15.41 21.47 8.39
N MET A 343 -14.53 21.86 7.47
CA MET A 343 -14.72 23.04 6.63
C MET A 343 -15.62 22.66 5.44
N VAL A 344 -16.82 23.24 5.37
CA VAL A 344 -17.69 23.12 4.19
C VAL A 344 -17.33 24.18 3.15
N PRO A 345 -17.51 23.91 1.84
CA PRO A 345 -17.08 24.80 0.75
C PRO A 345 -17.73 26.19 0.69
N SER A 346 -18.67 26.50 1.59
CA SER A 346 -19.48 27.72 1.59
C SER A 346 -18.94 28.84 2.50
N GLY A 347 -17.73 28.71 3.05
CA GLY A 347 -17.15 29.73 3.96
C GLY A 347 -17.79 29.78 5.36
N SER A 348 -18.63 28.80 5.70
CA SER A 348 -19.27 28.67 7.00
C SER A 348 -18.54 27.64 7.88
N MET A 349 -18.28 28.01 9.13
CA MET A 349 -17.66 27.12 10.12
C MET A 349 -18.77 26.43 10.93
N ILE A 350 -18.74 25.09 10.97
CA ILE A 350 -19.65 24.30 11.82
C ILE A 350 -18.86 23.82 13.04
N LEU A 351 -19.21 24.33 14.21
CA LEU A 351 -18.61 23.92 15.48
C LEU A 351 -19.53 22.90 16.18
N PRO A 352 -18.99 21.78 16.68
CA PRO A 352 -19.76 20.85 17.49
C PRO A 352 -20.05 21.47 18.86
N THR A 353 -21.34 21.68 19.16
CA THR A 353 -21.77 22.01 20.52
C THR A 353 -21.77 20.75 21.38
N GLY A 354 -21.56 20.89 22.69
CA GLY A 354 -21.46 19.78 23.64
C GLY A 354 -22.67 18.83 23.70
N ASN A 355 -23.79 19.18 23.04
CA ASN A 355 -25.04 18.44 23.07
C ASN A 355 -25.37 17.74 21.73
N GLY A 356 -24.41 17.62 20.80
CA GLY A 356 -24.59 16.90 19.54
C GLY A 356 -25.43 17.61 18.47
N LEU A 357 -25.85 18.86 18.72
CA LEU A 357 -26.53 19.70 17.74
C LEU A 357 -25.53 20.57 16.97
N MET A 358 -25.54 20.45 15.64
CA MET A 358 -24.76 21.29 14.73
C MET A 358 -25.51 22.62 14.52
N ARG A 359 -24.87 23.75 14.85
CA ARG A 359 -25.39 25.10 14.52
C ARG A 359 -24.42 25.81 13.58
N PRO A 360 -24.91 26.44 12.49
CA PRO A 360 -24.07 27.27 11.65
C PRO A 360 -23.68 28.54 12.40
N VAL A 361 -22.39 28.88 12.42
CA VAL A 361 -21.88 30.15 12.95
C VAL A 361 -21.44 31.00 11.76
N THR A 362 -22.06 32.16 11.59
CA THR A 362 -21.62 33.17 10.63
C THR A 362 -20.56 34.03 11.30
N VAL A 363 -19.31 33.91 10.84
CA VAL A 363 -18.23 34.81 11.25
C VAL A 363 -18.42 36.11 10.46
N ARG A 364 -18.56 37.24 11.16
CA ARG A 364 -18.49 38.57 10.56
C ARG A 364 -17.06 39.07 10.56
#